data_AF-A0A5Q4G0A1-F1
#
_entry.id   AF-A0A5Q4G0A1-F1
#
_cell.length_a   1.000
_cell.length_b   1.000
_cell.length_c   1.000
_cell.angle_alpha   90.00
_cell.angle_beta   90.00
_cell.angle_gamma   90.00
#
_symmetry.space_group_name_H-M   'P 1'
#
loop_
_entity.id
_entity.type
_entity.pdbx_description
1 polymer ?
#
loop_
_entity_poly.entity_id
_entity_poly.type
_entity_poly.pdbx_seq_one_letter_code
_entity_poly.pdbx_strand_id
1 'polypeptide(L)'
;MPFSDVEIRVLGALVEKERTTPDTYPLSPQALVTACNQRTSREPVTDYHLQEVQEAAFRLRERGFVATVQEVSDRVAKHRHQLARVWDVAPLELSLVAVLMLRGEQTPGELRARIERYGVPNDAASVEAALQRLAERGSPLVENLGRRPGQSQDRWRHTLAGGEERLRPRVRGAEASPSTAAGGAERGDREAAPAASVERPPGALAGQAATMTELAARLAALERRVAALEAATLDDD
;
A
#
# COMPACT_ATOMS: atom_id res chain seq x y z
N MET A 1 -5.41 -16.11 -7.63
CA MET A 1 -4.20 -16.21 -6.79
C MET A 1 -4.38 -15.31 -5.58
N PRO A 2 -4.15 -15.82 -4.38
CA PRO A 2 -4.25 -15.02 -3.17
C PRO A 2 -3.17 -13.94 -3.08
N PHE A 3 -3.39 -12.95 -2.21
CA PHE A 3 -2.42 -11.92 -1.82
C PHE A 3 -1.96 -12.16 -0.38
N SER A 4 -0.71 -11.76 -0.08
CA SER A 4 -0.23 -11.69 1.31
C SER A 4 -0.79 -10.46 2.05
N ASP A 5 -0.72 -10.46 3.38
CA ASP A 5 -1.20 -9.35 4.21
C ASP A 5 -0.51 -8.01 3.86
N VAL A 6 0.79 -8.04 3.54
CA VAL A 6 1.56 -6.85 3.12
C VAL A 6 1.07 -6.34 1.77
N GLU A 7 0.81 -7.26 0.82
CA GLU A 7 0.29 -6.91 -0.50
C GLU A 7 -1.11 -6.29 -0.41
N ILE A 8 -1.99 -6.87 0.42
CA ILE A 8 -3.33 -6.32 0.69
C ILE A 8 -3.22 -4.93 1.28
N ARG A 9 -2.32 -4.73 2.26
CA ARG A 9 -2.08 -3.41 2.86
C ARG A 9 -1.62 -2.39 1.82
N VAL A 10 -0.65 -2.76 0.98
CA VAL A 10 -0.12 -1.89 -0.08
C VAL A 10 -1.22 -1.49 -1.06
N LEU A 11 -2.01 -2.45 -1.53
CA LEU A 11 -3.13 -2.21 -2.44
C LEU A 11 -4.18 -1.27 -1.83
N GLY A 12 -4.62 -1.56 -0.60
CA GLY A 12 -5.57 -0.71 0.11
C GLY A 12 -5.04 0.72 0.35
N ALA A 13 -3.76 0.85 0.72
CA ALA A 13 -3.13 2.15 0.94
C ALA A 13 -3.05 2.97 -0.35
N LEU A 14 -2.71 2.35 -1.48
CA LEU A 14 -2.66 3.03 -2.79
C LEU A 14 -4.05 3.55 -3.20
N VAL A 15 -5.10 2.73 -3.08
CA VAL A 15 -6.47 3.14 -3.42
C VAL A 15 -6.95 4.28 -2.51
N GLU A 16 -6.70 4.16 -1.20
CA GLU A 16 -7.05 5.21 -0.25
C GLU A 16 -6.38 6.54 -0.61
N LYS A 17 -5.07 6.52 -0.94
CA LYS A 17 -4.32 7.74 -1.23
C LYS A 17 -4.61 8.34 -2.61
N GLU A 18 -4.96 7.53 -3.60
CA GLU A 18 -5.49 8.04 -4.88
C GLU A 18 -6.70 8.95 -4.64
N ARG A 19 -7.60 8.55 -3.73
CA ARG A 19 -8.85 9.30 -3.45
C ARG A 19 -8.69 10.43 -2.46
N THR A 20 -7.96 10.19 -1.39
CA THR A 20 -7.96 11.11 -0.24
C THR A 20 -6.82 12.12 -0.28
N THR A 21 -5.80 11.88 -1.10
CA THR A 21 -4.61 12.76 -1.21
C THR A 21 -4.08 12.78 -2.66
N PRO A 22 -4.90 13.19 -3.65
CA PRO A 22 -4.53 13.13 -5.07
C PRO A 22 -3.26 13.93 -5.41
N ASP A 23 -3.01 15.05 -4.71
CA ASP A 23 -1.83 15.90 -4.91
C ASP A 23 -0.50 15.18 -4.59
N THR A 24 -0.55 14.14 -3.76
CA THR A 24 0.63 13.35 -3.37
C THR A 24 0.70 12.00 -4.07
N TYR A 25 -0.29 11.67 -4.89
CA TYR A 25 -0.38 10.42 -5.65
C TYR A 25 0.14 10.65 -7.08
N PRO A 26 0.94 9.72 -7.66
CA PRO A 26 1.34 8.41 -7.15
C PRO A 26 2.37 8.45 -6.01
N LEU A 27 2.41 7.41 -5.18
CA LEU A 27 3.21 7.42 -3.94
C LEU A 27 4.66 7.01 -4.16
N SER A 28 5.61 7.74 -3.58
CA SER A 28 6.99 7.26 -3.44
C SER A 28 7.07 6.05 -2.49
N PRO A 29 8.16 5.26 -2.50
CA PRO A 29 8.32 4.12 -1.58
C PRO A 29 8.16 4.51 -0.11
N GLN A 30 8.72 5.64 0.31
CA GLN A 30 8.62 6.11 1.69
C GLN A 30 7.21 6.60 2.06
N ALA A 31 6.52 7.25 1.11
CA ALA A 31 5.12 7.66 1.30
C ALA A 31 4.21 6.43 1.42
N LEU A 32 4.48 5.38 0.63
CA LEU A 32 3.75 4.12 0.70
C LEU A 32 3.95 3.41 2.04
N VAL A 33 5.18 3.32 2.57
CA VAL A 33 5.43 2.78 3.93
C VAL A 33 4.65 3.56 4.99
N THR A 34 4.72 4.89 4.93
CA THR A 34 3.97 5.76 5.85
C THR A 34 2.46 5.49 5.75
N ALA A 35 1.93 5.30 4.55
CA ALA A 35 0.53 4.98 4.33
C ALA A 35 0.17 3.58 4.85
N CYS A 36 1.04 2.58 4.69
CA CYS A 36 0.81 1.23 5.20
C CYS A 36 0.73 1.19 6.74
N ASN A 37 1.58 1.98 7.43
CA ASN A 37 1.75 1.97 8.89
C ASN A 37 0.96 3.07 9.63
N GLN A 38 -0.05 3.67 9.00
CA GLN A 38 -0.87 4.69 9.68
C GLN A 38 -1.55 4.12 10.92
N ARG A 39 -1.63 4.92 12.00
CA ARG A 39 -2.32 4.53 13.23
C ARG A 39 -3.85 4.57 13.11
N THR A 40 -4.35 5.35 12.17
CA THR A 40 -5.78 5.53 11.91
C THR A 40 -6.16 4.84 10.62
N SER A 41 -7.41 4.39 10.53
CA SER A 41 -7.95 3.69 9.35
C SER A 41 -7.16 2.42 8.97
N ARG A 42 -6.51 1.78 9.94
CA ARG A 42 -5.81 0.50 9.78
C ARG A 42 -6.21 -0.44 10.91
N GLU A 43 -6.70 -1.61 10.56
CA GLU A 43 -6.97 -2.70 11.50
C GLU A 43 -6.47 -4.00 10.86
N PRO A 44 -5.37 -4.59 11.37
CA PRO A 44 -4.51 -4.12 12.47
C PRO A 44 -3.60 -2.94 12.07
N VAL A 45 -3.18 -2.16 13.06
CA VAL A 45 -2.04 -1.24 12.89
C VAL A 45 -0.77 -2.06 12.69
N THR A 46 0.06 -1.68 11.71
CA THR A 46 1.27 -2.41 11.31
C THR A 46 2.51 -1.54 11.48
N ASP A 47 3.66 -2.19 11.41
CA ASP A 47 4.97 -1.55 11.37
C ASP A 47 5.87 -2.26 10.35
N TYR A 48 5.47 -2.22 9.07
CA TYR A 48 6.24 -2.82 7.99
C TYR A 48 7.49 -2.00 7.67
N HIS A 49 8.60 -2.68 7.43
CA HIS A 49 9.83 -2.08 6.97
C HIS A 49 9.75 -1.71 5.47
N LEU A 50 10.62 -0.79 5.04
CA LEU A 50 10.70 -0.35 3.64
C LEU A 50 10.90 -1.51 2.68
N GLN A 51 11.77 -2.46 3.03
CA GLN A 51 12.06 -3.63 2.21
C GLN A 51 10.80 -4.51 2.00
N GLU A 52 10.04 -4.79 3.05
CA GLU A 52 8.80 -5.60 2.97
C GLU A 52 7.77 -4.97 2.02
N VAL A 53 7.61 -3.64 2.12
CA VAL A 53 6.68 -2.88 1.28
C VAL A 53 7.15 -2.83 -0.18
N GLN A 54 8.46 -2.67 -0.42
CA GLN A 54 9.03 -2.65 -1.76
C GLN A 54 8.95 -4.02 -2.44
N GLU A 55 9.23 -5.11 -1.72
CA GLU A 55 9.08 -6.48 -2.22
C GLU A 55 7.63 -6.79 -2.55
N ALA A 56 6.68 -6.40 -1.69
CA ALA A 56 5.25 -6.54 -1.98
C ALA A 56 4.84 -5.71 -3.22
N ALA A 57 5.26 -4.45 -3.31
CA ALA A 57 4.97 -3.60 -4.47
C ALA A 57 5.59 -4.16 -5.77
N PHE A 58 6.78 -4.76 -5.68
CA PHE A 58 7.43 -5.44 -6.80
C PHE A 58 6.61 -6.64 -7.29
N ARG A 59 6.23 -7.56 -6.39
CA ARG A 59 5.38 -8.72 -6.75
C ARG A 59 4.03 -8.31 -7.33
N LEU A 60 3.41 -7.27 -6.76
CA LEU A 60 2.16 -6.72 -7.28
C LEU A 60 2.32 -6.12 -8.68
N ARG A 61 3.49 -5.53 -8.98
CA ARG A 61 3.79 -5.00 -10.31
C ARG A 61 4.01 -6.11 -11.33
N GLU A 62 4.74 -7.17 -10.98
CA GLU A 62 4.90 -8.34 -11.86
C GLU A 62 3.55 -8.98 -12.21
N ARG A 63 2.61 -8.93 -11.27
CA ARG A 63 1.23 -9.42 -11.45
C ARG A 63 0.27 -8.41 -12.09
N GLY A 64 0.74 -7.20 -12.42
CA GLY A 64 -0.05 -6.16 -13.09
C GLY A 64 -1.02 -5.38 -12.20
N PHE A 65 -1.01 -5.55 -10.87
CA PHE A 65 -1.89 -4.81 -9.96
C PHE A 65 -1.36 -3.42 -9.58
N VAL A 66 -0.05 -3.20 -9.71
CA VAL A 66 0.63 -1.93 -9.43
C VAL A 66 1.47 -1.55 -10.65
N ALA A 67 1.53 -0.26 -10.96
CA ALA A 67 2.45 0.29 -11.96
C ALA A 67 3.39 1.30 -11.35
N THR A 68 4.56 1.42 -11.97
CA THR A 68 5.55 2.45 -11.66
C THR A 68 5.33 3.67 -12.55
N VAL A 69 5.41 4.87 -11.96
CA VAL A 69 5.44 6.14 -12.67
C VAL A 69 6.75 6.83 -12.30
N GLN A 70 7.51 7.25 -13.29
CA GLN A 70 8.73 8.02 -13.09
C GLN A 70 8.83 9.08 -14.17
N GLU A 71 8.71 10.34 -13.77
CA GLU A 71 8.99 11.47 -14.65
C GLU A 71 10.50 11.75 -14.71
N VAL A 72 10.96 12.49 -15.71
CA VAL A 72 12.39 12.82 -15.89
C VAL A 72 12.94 13.59 -14.67
N SER A 73 12.10 14.36 -14.00
CA SER A 73 12.42 15.10 -12.78
C SER A 73 12.36 14.25 -11.50
N ASP A 74 11.77 13.05 -11.56
CA ASP A 74 11.56 12.21 -10.39
C ASP A 74 12.85 11.48 -10.01
N ARG A 75 13.36 11.81 -8.82
CA ARG A 75 14.51 11.13 -8.21
C ARG A 75 14.23 9.67 -7.87
N VAL A 76 12.96 9.29 -7.72
CA VAL A 76 12.54 7.94 -7.33
C VAL A 76 11.26 7.57 -8.06
N ALA A 77 11.20 6.34 -8.56
CA ALA A 77 10.00 5.71 -9.08
C ALA A 77 8.85 5.69 -8.05
N LYS A 78 7.67 6.16 -8.46
CA LYS A 78 6.44 6.17 -7.66
C LYS A 78 5.52 5.00 -8.04
N HIS A 79 4.59 4.66 -7.17
CA HIS A 79 3.67 3.53 -7.31
C HIS A 79 2.23 4.02 -7.45
N ARG A 80 1.50 3.44 -8.41
CA ARG A 80 0.04 3.58 -8.59
C ARG A 80 -0.62 2.22 -8.69
N HIS A 81 -1.85 2.07 -8.20
CA HIS A 81 -2.61 0.84 -8.41
C HIS A 81 -3.24 0.79 -9.82
N GLN A 82 -3.59 -0.41 -10.28
CA GLN A 82 -4.36 -0.65 -11.51
C GLN A 82 -5.70 -1.35 -11.24
N LEU A 83 -6.11 -1.46 -9.96
CA LEU A 83 -7.23 -2.29 -9.52
C LEU A 83 -8.55 -2.02 -10.24
N ALA A 84 -8.93 -0.75 -10.47
CA ALA A 84 -10.16 -0.42 -11.19
C ALA A 84 -10.23 -1.11 -12.56
N ARG A 85 -9.11 -1.07 -13.30
CA ARG A 85 -8.98 -1.70 -14.63
C ARG A 85 -8.86 -3.21 -14.53
N VAL A 86 -8.03 -3.72 -13.62
CA VAL A 86 -7.73 -5.15 -13.51
C VAL A 86 -8.95 -5.94 -13.04
N TRP A 87 -9.73 -5.36 -12.11
CA TRP A 87 -10.93 -6.01 -11.60
C TRP A 87 -12.19 -5.63 -12.35
N ASP A 88 -12.16 -4.63 -13.24
CA ASP A 88 -13.34 -4.10 -13.94
C ASP A 88 -14.48 -3.80 -12.95
N VAL A 89 -14.20 -2.84 -12.06
CA VAL A 89 -15.10 -2.43 -10.96
C VAL A 89 -15.30 -0.92 -10.94
N ALA A 90 -16.48 -0.51 -10.50
CA ALA A 90 -16.82 0.89 -10.37
C ALA A 90 -16.04 1.58 -9.22
N PRO A 91 -15.92 2.92 -9.25
CA PRO A 91 -15.34 3.73 -8.16
C PRO A 91 -15.85 3.38 -6.75
N LEU A 92 -17.16 3.16 -6.61
CA LEU A 92 -17.78 2.83 -5.33
C LEU A 92 -17.32 1.45 -4.84
N GLU A 93 -17.40 0.46 -5.72
CA GLU A 93 -17.00 -0.92 -5.46
C GLU A 93 -15.52 -1.01 -5.05
N LEU A 94 -14.64 -0.32 -5.79
CA LEU A 94 -13.22 -0.27 -5.45
C LEU A 94 -12.97 0.36 -4.07
N SER A 95 -13.71 1.42 -3.73
CA SER A 95 -13.59 2.09 -2.43
C SER A 95 -14.04 1.19 -1.28
N LEU A 96 -15.11 0.42 -1.47
CA LEU A 96 -15.59 -0.56 -0.48
C LEU A 96 -14.56 -1.66 -0.25
N VAL A 97 -14.02 -2.25 -1.32
CA VAL A 97 -12.97 -3.28 -1.23
C VAL A 97 -11.72 -2.72 -0.55
N ALA A 98 -11.31 -1.49 -0.86
CA ALA A 98 -10.16 -0.85 -0.21
C ALA A 98 -10.33 -0.68 1.30
N VAL A 99 -11.50 -0.25 1.74
CA VAL A 99 -11.78 -0.13 3.18
C VAL A 99 -11.79 -1.50 3.86
N LEU A 100 -12.33 -2.54 3.21
CA LEU A 100 -12.27 -3.92 3.71
C LEU A 100 -10.83 -4.44 3.79
N MET A 101 -9.98 -4.17 2.81
CA MET A 101 -8.54 -4.51 2.83
C MET A 101 -7.79 -3.83 3.98
N LEU A 102 -8.17 -2.60 4.33
CA LEU A 102 -7.48 -1.81 5.35
C LEU A 102 -7.97 -2.07 6.78
N ARG A 103 -9.23 -2.49 6.95
CA ARG A 103 -9.87 -2.59 8.27
C ARG A 103 -10.59 -3.91 8.55
N GLY A 104 -10.51 -4.89 7.65
CA GLY A 104 -11.17 -6.19 7.82
C GLY A 104 -12.70 -6.11 7.76
N GLU A 105 -13.36 -6.94 8.57
CA GLU A 105 -14.80 -7.22 8.53
C GLU A 105 -15.66 -6.02 8.96
N GLN A 106 -16.57 -5.55 8.11
CA GLN A 106 -17.33 -4.32 8.35
C GLN A 106 -18.79 -4.45 7.92
N THR A 107 -19.67 -3.66 8.55
CA THR A 107 -21.08 -3.56 8.12
C THR A 107 -21.25 -2.57 6.96
N PRO A 108 -22.32 -2.65 6.16
CA PRO A 108 -22.61 -1.66 5.13
C PRO A 108 -22.64 -0.21 5.65
N GLY A 109 -23.24 0.01 6.82
CA GLY A 109 -23.28 1.33 7.46
C GLY A 109 -21.89 1.86 7.85
N GLU A 110 -21.03 0.99 8.40
CA GLU A 110 -19.65 1.33 8.73
C GLU A 110 -18.84 1.67 7.46
N LEU A 111 -18.99 0.86 6.40
CA LEU A 111 -18.32 1.07 5.12
C LEU A 111 -18.70 2.42 4.52
N ARG A 112 -20.01 2.73 4.48
CA ARG A 112 -20.54 3.99 3.97
C ARG A 112 -19.90 5.20 4.64
N ALA A 113 -19.83 5.20 5.98
CA ALA A 113 -19.20 6.27 6.74
C ALA A 113 -17.69 6.39 6.45
N ARG A 114 -16.99 5.27 6.25
CA ARG A 114 -15.55 5.24 6.03
C ARG A 114 -15.14 5.66 4.62
N ILE A 115 -16.00 5.46 3.62
CA ILE A 115 -15.76 5.91 2.24
C ILE A 115 -16.20 7.36 1.98
N GLU A 116 -16.82 8.04 2.96
CA GLU A 116 -17.25 9.45 2.80
C GLU A 116 -16.09 10.36 2.37
N ARG A 117 -14.92 10.21 3.01
CA ARG A 117 -13.69 10.92 2.65
C ARG A 117 -13.11 10.57 1.27
N TYR A 118 -13.58 9.51 0.61
CA TYR A 118 -13.12 9.11 -0.73
C TYR A 118 -13.82 9.93 -1.83
N GLY A 119 -14.84 10.72 -1.48
CA GLY A 119 -15.56 11.58 -2.42
C GLY A 119 -16.36 10.83 -3.48
N VAL A 120 -16.75 9.57 -3.20
CA VAL A 120 -17.54 8.76 -4.14
C VAL A 120 -19.02 8.90 -3.82
N PRO A 121 -19.89 9.26 -4.79
CA PRO A 121 -21.34 9.30 -4.58
C PRO A 121 -21.86 7.95 -4.08
N ASN A 122 -22.62 7.97 -2.99
CA ASN A 122 -23.18 6.77 -2.38
C ASN A 122 -24.40 7.09 -1.50
N ASP A 123 -25.25 6.08 -1.31
CA ASP A 123 -26.34 6.00 -0.35
C ASP A 123 -26.39 4.57 0.23
N ALA A 124 -27.30 4.30 1.16
CA ALA A 124 -27.39 2.98 1.78
C ALA A 124 -27.67 1.86 0.76
N ALA A 125 -28.60 2.10 -0.16
CA ALA A 125 -29.01 1.11 -1.15
C ALA A 125 -27.89 0.80 -2.17
N SER A 126 -27.16 1.80 -2.64
CA SER A 126 -26.06 1.64 -3.59
C SER A 126 -24.86 0.93 -2.97
N VAL A 127 -24.57 1.13 -1.68
CA VAL A 127 -23.52 0.38 -0.97
C VAL A 127 -23.89 -1.10 -0.86
N GLU A 128 -25.11 -1.42 -0.45
CA GLU A 128 -25.58 -2.81 -0.38
C GLU A 128 -25.59 -3.48 -1.75
N ALA A 129 -26.11 -2.79 -2.78
CA ALA A 129 -26.10 -3.30 -4.15
C ALA A 129 -24.67 -3.49 -4.69
N ALA A 130 -23.73 -2.60 -4.36
CA ALA A 130 -22.32 -2.75 -4.75
C ALA A 130 -21.66 -3.96 -4.07
N LEU A 131 -21.92 -4.19 -2.78
CA LEU A 131 -21.43 -5.36 -2.07
C LEU A 131 -21.97 -6.66 -2.66
N GLN A 132 -23.27 -6.68 -2.99
CA GLN A 132 -23.89 -7.84 -3.62
C GLN A 132 -23.27 -8.14 -5.00
N ARG A 133 -23.14 -7.11 -5.86
CA ARG A 133 -22.47 -7.27 -7.16
C ARG A 133 -21.04 -7.78 -7.04
N LEU A 134 -20.30 -7.32 -6.02
CA LEU A 134 -18.93 -7.76 -5.76
C LEU A 134 -18.83 -9.22 -5.30
N ALA A 135 -19.85 -9.73 -4.60
CA ALA A 135 -19.93 -11.12 -4.15
C ALA A 135 -20.43 -12.08 -5.23
N GLU A 136 -21.29 -11.63 -6.14
CA GLU A 136 -21.86 -12.45 -7.21
C GLU A 136 -20.95 -12.58 -8.45
N ARG A 137 -19.79 -11.93 -8.46
CA ARG A 137 -18.81 -12.05 -9.56
C ARG A 137 -18.32 -13.50 -9.69
N GLY A 138 -17.95 -13.90 -10.91
CA GLY A 138 -17.30 -15.20 -11.15
C GLY A 138 -16.02 -15.42 -10.34
N SER A 139 -15.32 -14.32 -10.00
CA SER A 139 -14.31 -14.29 -8.95
C SER A 139 -14.75 -13.27 -7.89
N PRO A 140 -15.42 -13.69 -6.81
CA PRO A 140 -15.90 -12.80 -5.77
C PRO A 140 -14.76 -12.00 -5.16
N LEU A 141 -14.95 -10.69 -4.95
CA LEU A 141 -13.97 -9.83 -4.27
C LEU A 141 -14.31 -9.61 -2.80
N VAL A 142 -15.58 -9.85 -2.44
CA VAL A 142 -16.10 -9.77 -1.08
C VAL A 142 -17.02 -10.95 -0.81
N GLU A 143 -17.24 -11.24 0.46
CA GLU A 143 -18.21 -12.23 0.94
C GLU A 143 -19.01 -11.67 2.13
N ASN A 144 -20.27 -12.09 2.23
CA ASN A 144 -21.14 -11.79 3.36
C ASN A 144 -21.00 -12.90 4.41
N LEU A 145 -20.63 -12.52 5.64
CA LEU A 145 -20.42 -13.41 6.79
C LEU A 145 -21.69 -13.61 7.64
N GLY A 146 -22.79 -12.94 7.27
CA GLY A 146 -24.00 -12.84 8.03
C GLY A 146 -23.87 -11.91 9.24
N ARG A 147 -24.96 -11.82 10.00
CA ARG A 147 -25.02 -11.07 11.25
C ARG A 147 -24.40 -11.85 12.40
N ARG A 148 -23.67 -11.15 13.26
CA ARG A 148 -23.28 -11.71 14.58
C ARG A 148 -24.49 -11.72 15.52
N PRO A 149 -24.52 -12.59 16.53
CA PRO A 149 -25.58 -12.58 17.54
C PRO A 149 -25.76 -11.18 18.15
N GLY A 150 -26.99 -10.67 18.15
CA GLY A 150 -27.32 -9.35 18.69
C GLY A 150 -27.05 -8.15 17.76
N GLN A 151 -26.60 -8.37 16.52
CA GLN A 151 -26.39 -7.29 15.53
C GLN A 151 -27.51 -7.27 14.48
N SER A 152 -27.89 -6.06 14.04
CA SER A 152 -28.97 -5.86 13.05
C SER A 152 -28.50 -5.88 11.60
N GLN A 153 -27.18 -5.77 11.36
CA GLN A 153 -26.60 -5.75 10.02
C GLN A 153 -25.58 -6.88 9.83
N ASP A 154 -25.54 -7.39 8.61
CA ASP A 154 -24.55 -8.36 8.17
C ASP A 154 -23.15 -7.75 8.08
N ARG A 155 -22.12 -8.58 8.23
CA ARG A 155 -20.72 -8.17 8.06
C ARG A 155 -20.16 -8.71 6.75
N TRP A 156 -19.32 -7.90 6.13
CA TRP A 156 -18.67 -8.19 4.86
C TRP A 156 -17.17 -8.22 5.05
N ARG A 157 -16.48 -9.08 4.31
CA ARG A 157 -15.01 -9.10 4.22
C ARG A 157 -14.55 -9.27 2.79
N HIS A 158 -13.29 -8.94 2.52
CA HIS A 158 -12.69 -9.26 1.23
C HIS A 158 -12.27 -10.75 1.18
N THR A 159 -12.22 -11.30 -0.03
CA THR A 159 -11.81 -12.70 -0.33
C THR A 159 -10.38 -12.80 -0.86
N LEU A 160 -9.65 -11.68 -0.88
CA LEU A 160 -8.35 -11.53 -1.54
C LEU A 160 -7.17 -12.21 -0.82
N ALA A 161 -7.28 -12.52 0.48
CA ALA A 161 -6.17 -13.08 1.26
C ALA A 161 -5.89 -14.55 0.95
N GLY A 162 -4.61 -14.93 1.03
CA GLY A 162 -4.16 -16.33 0.99
C GLY A 162 -4.28 -17.07 2.29
N GLY A 163 -4.60 -18.36 2.20
CA GLY A 163 -4.68 -19.27 3.34
C GLY A 163 -3.33 -19.64 3.95
N GLU A 164 -2.21 -19.28 3.32
CA GLU A 164 -0.87 -19.55 3.85
C GLU A 164 -0.25 -18.25 4.32
N GLU A 165 -0.03 -18.21 5.64
CA GLU A 165 0.57 -17.12 6.39
C GLU A 165 -0.27 -15.83 6.46
N ARG A 166 -1.26 -15.88 7.37
CA ARG A 166 -1.43 -14.78 8.34
C ARG A 166 -0.09 -14.60 9.06
N LEU A 167 0.88 -13.98 8.39
CA LEU A 167 2.06 -13.40 9.00
C LEU A 167 1.49 -12.42 10.00
N ARG A 168 1.34 -12.86 11.25
CA ARG A 168 0.78 -12.03 12.32
C ARG A 168 1.56 -10.72 12.24
N PRO A 169 0.94 -9.61 11.81
CA PRO A 169 1.66 -8.36 11.75
C PRO A 169 2.20 -8.14 13.16
N ARG A 170 3.43 -7.65 13.29
CA ARG A 170 3.99 -7.31 14.60
C ARG A 170 3.08 -6.28 15.24
N VAL A 171 2.11 -6.76 16.03
CA VAL A 171 1.16 -5.94 16.74
C VAL A 171 1.99 -5.22 17.78
N ARG A 172 1.98 -3.89 17.75
CA ARG A 172 2.55 -3.11 18.84
C ARG A 172 1.72 -3.41 20.10
N GLY A 173 2.21 -4.31 20.93
CA GLY A 173 1.63 -4.59 22.24
C GLY A 173 1.69 -3.32 23.08
N ALA A 174 0.54 -2.90 23.60
CA ALA A 174 0.51 -1.99 24.73
C ALA A 174 0.95 -2.81 25.95
N GLU A 175 2.23 -2.73 26.31
CA GLU A 175 2.67 -3.17 27.63
C GLU A 175 2.02 -2.24 28.66
N ALA A 176 1.03 -2.80 29.37
CA ALA A 176 0.45 -2.18 30.55
C ALA A 176 1.52 -2.15 31.65
N SER A 177 1.90 -0.96 32.10
CA SER A 177 2.51 -0.76 33.43
C SER A 177 1.47 -0.08 34.34
N PRO A 178 1.38 -0.49 35.61
CA PRO A 178 0.28 -0.13 36.49
C PRO A 178 0.36 1.32 37.00
N SER A 179 -0.83 1.87 37.20
CA SER A 179 -1.14 3.21 37.71
C SER A 179 -0.60 3.46 39.13
N THR A 180 0.03 4.62 39.32
CA THR A 180 -0.02 5.38 40.59
C THR A 180 -0.47 6.81 40.31
N ALA A 181 -1.47 7.23 41.08
CA ALA A 181 -2.20 8.48 40.93
C ALA A 181 -1.57 9.64 41.73
N ALA A 182 -1.59 10.84 41.14
CA ALA A 182 -1.68 12.19 41.72
C ALA A 182 -1.29 13.16 40.59
N GLY A 183 -1.96 14.24 40.21
CA GLY A 183 -2.98 15.08 40.81
C GLY A 183 -2.65 16.53 40.37
N GLY A 184 -3.59 17.23 39.73
CA GLY A 184 -3.60 18.71 39.70
C GLY A 184 -3.10 19.46 38.45
N ALA A 185 -4.06 20.20 37.86
CA ALA A 185 -3.97 21.56 37.32
C ALA A 185 -3.34 21.86 35.93
N GLU A 186 -4.25 22.22 35.01
CA GLU A 186 -4.24 23.38 34.10
C GLU A 186 -2.92 24.03 33.65
N ARG A 187 -2.68 24.05 32.32
CA ARG A 187 -2.65 25.26 31.45
C ARG A 187 -1.88 25.02 30.15
N GLY A 188 -2.49 25.47 29.06
CA GLY A 188 -1.79 26.28 28.05
C GLY A 188 -1.36 25.56 26.77
N ASP A 189 -2.05 25.92 25.68
CA ASP A 189 -1.49 25.98 24.33
C ASP A 189 -0.04 26.48 24.36
N ARG A 190 0.88 25.69 23.79
CA ARG A 190 2.09 26.19 23.09
C ARG A 190 2.56 25.20 22.02
N GLU A 191 2.33 25.64 20.79
CA GLU A 191 3.16 25.47 19.59
C GLU A 191 4.64 25.14 19.85
N ALA A 192 5.17 24.15 19.11
CA ALA A 192 6.61 23.85 19.04
C ALA A 192 6.98 23.29 17.64
N ALA A 193 7.40 24.21 16.75
CA ALA A 193 8.71 24.36 16.06
C ALA A 193 9.63 23.11 15.79
N PRO A 194 10.69 23.23 14.97
CA PRO A 194 10.87 22.51 13.71
C PRO A 194 11.92 21.38 13.76
N ALA A 195 12.04 20.69 12.62
CA ALA A 195 12.92 19.57 12.33
C ALA A 195 14.37 19.73 12.83
N ALA A 196 14.82 18.73 13.57
CA ALA A 196 16.24 18.53 13.87
C ALA A 196 16.95 17.93 12.64
N SER A 197 17.88 18.70 12.09
CA SER A 197 18.85 18.27 11.09
C SER A 197 19.72 17.15 11.66
N VAL A 198 19.60 15.94 11.10
CA VAL A 198 20.58 14.86 11.32
C VAL A 198 21.63 14.99 10.21
N GLU A 199 22.78 15.58 10.55
CA GLU A 199 23.99 15.50 9.72
C GLU A 199 24.38 14.03 9.54
N ARG A 200 24.44 13.58 8.28
CA ARG A 200 24.95 12.25 7.89
C ARG A 200 26.42 12.37 7.50
N PRO A 201 27.27 11.38 7.81
CA PRO A 201 28.69 11.43 7.53
C PRO A 201 28.99 11.41 6.01
N PRO A 202 29.99 12.19 5.54
CA PRO A 202 30.23 12.46 4.12
C PRO A 202 30.85 11.31 3.29
N GLY A 203 31.04 10.11 3.86
CA GLY A 203 31.76 9.01 3.20
C GLY A 203 30.93 8.03 2.38
N ALA A 204 29.62 7.91 2.64
CA ALA A 204 28.81 6.81 2.07
C ALA A 204 28.45 7.02 0.58
N LEU A 205 28.32 8.27 0.14
CA LEU A 205 27.96 8.62 -1.24
C LEU A 205 29.14 8.44 -2.21
N ALA A 206 30.37 8.67 -1.75
CA ALA A 206 31.57 8.49 -2.56
C ALA A 206 31.81 7.02 -2.94
N GLY A 207 31.57 6.10 -2.00
CA GLY A 207 31.67 4.66 -2.26
C GLY A 207 30.63 4.15 -3.26
N GLN A 208 29.40 4.67 -3.20
CA GLN A 208 28.32 4.31 -4.13
C GLN A 208 28.51 4.90 -5.54
N ALA A 209 29.09 6.09 -5.67
CA ALA A 209 29.44 6.67 -6.97
C ALA A 209 30.58 5.89 -7.65
N ALA A 210 31.57 5.44 -6.88
CA ALA A 210 32.67 4.64 -7.39
C ALA A 210 32.22 3.27 -7.91
N THR A 211 31.32 2.58 -7.20
CA THR A 211 30.77 1.28 -7.64
C THR A 211 29.90 1.40 -8.88
N MET A 212 29.11 2.48 -8.99
CA MET A 212 28.26 2.72 -10.16
C MET A 212 29.09 3.03 -11.42
N THR A 213 30.20 3.75 -11.27
CA THR A 213 31.13 4.05 -12.37
C THR A 213 31.85 2.78 -12.85
N GLU A 214 32.28 1.92 -11.93
CA GLU A 214 32.91 0.62 -12.24
C GLU A 214 31.93 -0.32 -12.97
N LEU A 215 30.68 -0.38 -12.54
CA LEU A 215 29.64 -1.20 -13.20
C LEU A 215 29.31 -0.69 -14.60
N ALA A 216 29.24 0.64 -14.80
CA ALA A 216 29.01 1.23 -16.11
C ALA A 216 30.17 0.93 -17.08
N ALA A 217 31.42 1.00 -16.61
CA ALA A 217 32.60 0.66 -17.40
C ALA A 217 32.61 -0.82 -17.83
N ARG A 218 32.19 -1.73 -16.93
CA ARG A 218 32.07 -3.16 -17.24
C ARG A 218 30.98 -3.45 -18.26
N LEU A 219 29.82 -2.78 -18.16
CA LEU A 219 28.75 -2.89 -19.16
C LEU A 219 29.22 -2.45 -20.54
N ALA A 220 29.84 -1.28 -20.65
CA ALA A 220 30.36 -0.77 -21.92
C ALA A 220 31.43 -1.69 -22.54
N ALA A 221 32.26 -2.34 -21.69
CA ALA A 221 33.23 -3.33 -22.16
C ALA A 221 32.56 -4.62 -22.65
N LEU A 222 31.48 -5.05 -22.00
CA LEU A 222 30.71 -6.22 -22.42
C LEU A 222 29.99 -5.97 -23.75
N GLU A 223 29.35 -4.81 -23.90
CA GLU A 223 28.67 -4.41 -25.13
C GLU A 223 29.63 -4.38 -26.33
N ARG A 224 30.84 -3.85 -26.16
CA ARG A 224 31.87 -3.89 -27.22
C ARG A 224 32.29 -5.30 -27.59
N ARG A 225 32.37 -6.22 -26.61
CA ARG A 225 32.71 -7.63 -26.87
C ARG A 225 31.58 -8.36 -27.60
N VAL A 226 30.33 -8.08 -27.24
CA VAL A 226 29.17 -8.64 -27.93
C VAL A 226 29.13 -8.14 -29.37
N ALA A 227 29.27 -6.83 -29.60
CA ALA A 227 29.30 -6.26 -30.95
C ALA A 227 30.44 -6.84 -31.81
N ALA A 228 31.62 -7.10 -31.23
CA ALA A 228 32.73 -7.72 -31.94
C ALA A 228 32.47 -9.20 -32.29
N LEU A 229 31.78 -9.94 -31.42
CA LEU A 229 31.39 -11.33 -31.69
C LEU A 229 30.28 -11.43 -32.73
N GLU A 230 29.32 -10.50 -32.69
CA GLU A 230 28.26 -10.39 -33.69
C GLU A 230 28.83 -10.01 -35.07
N ALA A 231 29.78 -9.08 -35.13
CA ALA A 231 30.46 -8.76 -36.39
C ALA A 231 31.26 -9.95 -36.94
N ALA A 232 31.96 -10.69 -36.08
CA ALA A 232 32.73 -11.87 -36.48
C ALA A 232 31.88 -13.06 -36.93
N THR A 233 30.58 -13.10 -36.57
CA THR A 233 29.63 -14.13 -37.01
C THR A 233 28.89 -13.76 -38.29
N LEU A 234 28.90 -12.48 -38.70
CA LEU A 234 28.35 -12.02 -39.98
C LEU A 234 29.35 -12.09 -41.15
N ASP A 235 30.65 -12.17 -40.89
CA ASP A 235 31.70 -12.26 -41.92
C ASP A 235 32.02 -13.72 -42.36
N ASP A 236 31.36 -14.73 -41.76
CA ASP A 236 31.61 -16.18 -41.99
C ASP A 236 30.49 -16.87 -42.82
N ASP A 237 29.53 -16.11 -43.38
CA ASP A 237 28.46 -16.53 -44.32
C ASP A 237 28.70 -15.93 -45.73
#